data_AF-A0A958SS13-F1
#
_entry.id   AF-A0A958SS13-F1
#
_cell.length_a   1.000
_cell.length_b   1.000
_cell.length_c   1.000
_cell.angle_alpha   90.00
_cell.angle_beta   90.00
_cell.angle_gamma   90.00
#
_symmetry.space_group_name_H-M   'P 1'
#
loop_
_entity.id
_entity.type
_entity.pdbx_description
1 polymer ?
#
loop_
_entity_poly.entity_id
_entity_poly.type
_entity_poly.pdbx_seq_one_letter_code
_entity_poly.pdbx_strand_id
1 'polypeptide(L)'
;LSGQYEAMPPQTIYVRVEDSTTGCYSLTTFVADAYPYEDPSFDYGTISELPCYNLPAAIIYGDAGGEFSIEGFGDASIDPSTGVITNAVSEETYVVTYTTAGPCPQSSSMTVQIDNCEVPQAISPNNDGKNDTFDLSAFNVQKLEIFNRYGVLVYSKTNYTDEWHGQSDSGDELPVGTYYYVMRYQDGKEKASWVYINK
;
A
#
# COMPACT_ATOMS: atom_id res chain seq x y z
N LEU A 1 36.52 2.18 40.33
CA LEU A 1 36.96 2.76 39.05
C LEU A 1 36.03 2.22 37.98
N SER A 2 35.02 3.00 37.59
CA SER A 2 34.12 2.68 36.47
C SER A 2 34.52 3.61 35.33
N GLY A 3 35.45 3.16 34.48
CA GLY A 3 35.75 3.82 33.22
C GLY A 3 34.91 3.17 32.13
N GLN A 4 34.21 3.97 31.32
CA GLN A 4 33.59 3.45 30.11
C GLN A 4 34.71 3.09 29.14
N TYR A 5 34.77 1.82 28.73
CA TYR A 5 35.65 1.35 27.66
C TYR A 5 34.84 1.33 26.38
N GLU A 6 35.31 2.04 25.35
CA GLU A 6 34.81 1.84 23.99
C GLU A 6 35.48 0.60 23.40
N ALA A 7 34.68 -0.41 23.10
CA ALA A 7 35.11 -1.63 22.43
C ALA A 7 34.52 -1.64 21.01
N MET A 8 35.37 -1.91 20.00
CA MET A 8 34.97 -2.18 18.61
C MET A 8 34.76 -3.69 18.42
N PRO A 9 33.58 -4.16 17.99
CA PRO A 9 33.29 -5.58 17.91
C PRO A 9 33.85 -6.30 16.66
N PRO A 10 34.07 -7.63 16.72
CA PRO A 10 34.02 -8.45 17.93
C PRO A 10 35.28 -8.22 18.79
N GLN A 11 35.08 -7.96 20.08
CA GLN A 11 36.18 -7.76 21.03
C GLN A 11 36.09 -8.75 22.19
N THR A 12 37.20 -9.42 22.48
CA THR A 12 37.32 -10.30 23.65
C THR A 12 37.64 -9.44 24.87
N ILE A 13 36.73 -9.43 25.84
CA ILE A 13 36.92 -8.75 27.13
C ILE A 13 37.52 -9.74 28.12
N TYR A 14 38.67 -9.38 28.68
CA TYR A 14 39.34 -10.13 29.73
C TYR A 14 38.93 -9.61 31.10
N VAL A 15 38.44 -10.50 31.97
CA VAL A 15 38.04 -10.18 33.34
C VAL A 15 39.01 -10.86 34.30
N ARG A 16 39.61 -10.06 35.18
CA ARG A 16 40.47 -10.55 36.27
C ARG A 16 39.74 -10.38 37.60
N VAL A 17 39.49 -11.48 38.28
CA VAL A 17 38.98 -11.49 39.66
C VAL A 17 40.14 -11.80 40.58
N GLU A 18 40.47 -10.88 41.49
CA GLU A 18 41.59 -11.02 42.43
C GLU A 18 41.08 -11.00 43.87
N ASP A 19 41.60 -11.91 44.68
CA ASP A 19 41.48 -11.88 46.14
C ASP A 19 42.47 -10.85 46.70
N SER A 20 41.94 -9.78 47.30
CA SER A 20 42.74 -8.66 47.83
C SER A 20 43.62 -9.03 49.03
N THR A 21 43.37 -10.17 49.68
CA THR A 21 44.12 -10.62 50.86
C THR A 21 45.24 -11.57 50.47
N THR A 22 45.02 -12.43 49.48
CA THR A 22 46.02 -13.44 49.06
C THR A 22 46.79 -13.05 47.81
N GLY A 23 46.28 -12.12 46.99
CA GLY A 23 46.84 -11.76 45.68
C GLY A 23 46.60 -12.82 44.59
N CYS A 24 45.93 -13.93 44.93
CA CYS A 24 45.50 -14.93 43.96
C CYS A 24 44.46 -14.32 43.03
N TYR A 25 44.58 -14.59 41.73
CA TYR A 25 43.60 -14.14 40.76
C TYR A 25 43.19 -15.26 39.81
N SER A 26 41.97 -15.13 39.27
CA SER A 26 41.46 -15.92 38.17
C SER A 26 41.18 -15.01 36.98
N LEU A 27 41.47 -15.50 35.78
CA LEU A 27 41.12 -14.85 34.52
C LEU A 27 39.93 -15.59 33.91
N THR A 28 38.95 -14.82 33.44
CA THR A 28 37.89 -15.31 32.57
C THR A 28 37.73 -14.35 31.40
N THR A 29 37.08 -14.79 30.33
CA THR A 29 36.85 -13.98 29.14
C THR A 29 35.42 -14.12 28.68
N PHE A 30 34.88 -13.07 28.08
CA PHE A 30 33.67 -13.14 27.27
C PHE A 30 33.86 -12.32 26.00
N VAL A 31 33.16 -12.68 24.93
CA VAL A 31 33.15 -11.92 23.68
C VAL A 31 31.97 -10.96 23.75
N ALA A 32 32.22 -9.69 23.45
CA ALA A 32 31.17 -8.71 23.22
C ALA A 32 31.05 -8.51 21.70
N ASP A 33 29.95 -8.99 21.14
CA ASP A 33 29.55 -8.68 19.77
C ASP A 33 28.67 -7.43 19.81
N ALA A 34 28.93 -6.48 18.91
CA ALA A 34 27.98 -5.43 18.59
C ALA A 34 27.82 -5.39 17.08
N TYR A 35 26.56 -5.32 16.68
CA TYR A 35 26.16 -5.27 15.30
C TYR A 35 25.75 -3.83 14.98
N PRO A 36 25.90 -3.38 13.72
CA PRO A 36 25.32 -2.11 13.32
C PRO A 36 23.84 -2.10 13.64
N TYR A 37 23.31 -0.95 14.05
CA TYR A 37 21.87 -0.78 14.20
C TYR A 37 21.22 -0.96 12.83
N GLU A 38 20.19 -1.79 12.76
CA GLU A 38 19.46 -2.04 11.50
C GLU A 38 18.35 -0.99 11.34
N ASP A 39 18.17 -0.48 10.12
CA ASP A 39 17.16 0.54 9.80
C ASP A 39 15.96 -0.10 9.07
N PRO A 40 14.80 -0.28 9.72
CA PRO A 40 13.62 -0.86 9.08
C PRO A 40 12.74 0.18 8.36
N SER A 41 13.25 1.37 8.04
CA SER A 41 12.43 2.44 7.45
C SER A 41 11.90 2.06 6.06
N PHE A 42 10.58 2.17 5.89
CA PHE A 42 9.88 1.98 4.62
C PHE A 42 8.66 2.91 4.50
N ASP A 43 8.09 3.02 3.31
CA ASP A 43 6.91 3.83 2.99
C ASP A 43 6.19 3.32 1.72
N TYR A 44 4.92 3.65 1.53
CA TYR A 44 4.22 3.46 0.25
C TYR A 44 4.20 4.73 -0.63
N GLY A 45 4.95 5.76 -0.24
CA GLY A 45 5.13 7.00 -0.99
C GLY A 45 4.15 8.09 -0.55
N THR A 46 3.92 9.10 -1.39
CA THR A 46 3.13 10.29 -1.02
C THR A 46 1.61 10.10 -1.11
N ILE A 47 1.13 8.86 -1.13
CA ILE A 47 -0.31 8.56 -1.25
C ILE A 47 -0.91 8.46 0.15
N SER A 48 -1.96 9.24 0.41
CA SER A 48 -2.67 9.22 1.69
C SER A 48 -3.45 7.93 1.91
N GLU A 49 -3.92 7.34 0.81
CA GLU A 49 -4.70 6.10 0.76
C GLU A 49 -4.20 5.27 -0.43
N LEU A 50 -4.16 3.95 -0.26
CA LEU A 50 -3.72 3.06 -1.31
C LEU A 50 -4.86 2.79 -2.29
N PRO A 51 -4.59 2.78 -3.61
CA PRO A 51 -5.62 2.58 -4.61
C PRO A 51 -6.19 1.16 -4.55
N CYS A 52 -7.44 1.00 -4.95
CA CYS A 52 -8.12 -0.29 -5.02
C CYS A 52 -7.50 -1.30 -5.97
N TYR A 53 -6.63 -0.84 -6.87
CA TYR A 53 -6.06 -1.63 -7.94
C TYR A 53 -4.56 -1.39 -8.04
N ASN A 54 -3.80 -2.47 -8.29
CA ASN A 54 -2.33 -2.48 -8.33
C ASN A 54 -1.72 -1.76 -7.13
N LEU A 55 -2.04 -2.25 -5.93
CA LEU A 55 -1.44 -1.79 -4.68
C LEU A 55 0.09 -1.75 -4.86
N PRO A 56 0.73 -0.60 -4.60
CA PRO A 56 2.14 -0.43 -4.89
C PRO A 56 3.00 -1.33 -4.00
N ALA A 57 4.20 -1.65 -4.47
CA ALA A 57 5.23 -2.20 -3.59
C ALA A 57 5.68 -1.12 -2.60
N ALA A 58 6.07 -1.55 -1.41
CA ALA A 58 6.68 -0.66 -0.43
C ALA A 58 8.08 -0.23 -0.88
N ILE A 59 8.44 1.01 -0.58
CA ILE A 59 9.76 1.59 -0.79
C ILE A 59 10.54 1.44 0.52
N ILE A 60 11.66 0.72 0.48
CA ILE A 60 12.56 0.58 1.63
C ILE A 60 13.60 1.71 1.57
N TYR A 61 13.69 2.52 2.62
CA TYR A 61 14.71 3.57 2.77
C TYR A 61 15.92 3.09 3.59
N GLY A 62 15.71 2.12 4.47
CA GLY A 62 16.73 1.52 5.31
C GLY A 62 17.34 0.23 4.73
N ASP A 63 17.58 -0.75 5.59
CA ASP A 63 18.22 -2.02 5.24
C ASP A 63 17.26 -2.97 4.51
N ALA A 64 17.66 -3.37 3.30
CA ALA A 64 16.90 -4.28 2.45
C ALA A 64 17.10 -5.77 2.83
N GLY A 65 16.21 -6.64 2.34
CA GLY A 65 16.30 -8.09 2.54
C GLY A 65 15.60 -8.61 3.80
N GLY A 66 14.88 -7.74 4.50
CA GLY A 66 13.91 -8.11 5.52
C GLY A 66 12.61 -8.65 4.94
N GLU A 67 11.61 -8.84 5.80
CA GLU A 67 10.29 -9.34 5.43
C GLU A 67 9.17 -8.39 5.85
N PHE A 68 8.18 -8.26 4.98
CA PHE A 68 6.91 -7.57 5.24
C PHE A 68 5.87 -8.53 5.82
N SER A 69 5.11 -8.02 6.79
CA SER A 69 3.90 -8.66 7.30
C SER A 69 2.75 -7.65 7.35
N ILE A 70 1.52 -8.16 7.30
CA ILE A 70 0.30 -7.35 7.34
C ILE A 70 -0.65 -7.90 8.39
N GLU A 71 -1.28 -6.99 9.13
CA GLU A 71 -2.35 -7.28 10.06
C GLU A 71 -3.55 -6.40 9.75
N GLY A 72 -4.76 -6.95 9.78
CA GLY A 72 -5.99 -6.21 9.51
C GLY A 72 -7.19 -7.10 9.27
N PHE A 73 -8.20 -6.54 8.61
CA PHE A 73 -9.48 -7.20 8.34
C PHE A 73 -9.45 -8.11 7.10
N GLY A 74 -10.26 -9.17 7.16
CA GLY A 74 -10.53 -10.03 6.00
C GLY A 74 -9.39 -11.00 5.67
N ASP A 75 -9.23 -11.27 4.38
CA ASP A 75 -8.27 -12.20 3.79
C ASP A 75 -7.10 -11.48 3.09
N ALA A 76 -6.86 -10.22 3.46
CA ALA A 76 -5.74 -9.44 2.94
C ALA A 76 -4.42 -10.16 3.19
N SER A 77 -3.57 -10.16 2.18
CA SER A 77 -2.26 -10.80 2.19
C SER A 77 -1.22 -9.84 1.65
N ILE A 78 0.03 -10.02 2.05
CA ILE A 78 1.15 -9.21 1.62
C ILE A 78 2.26 -10.10 1.09
N ASP A 79 2.88 -9.69 -0.01
CA ASP A 79 4.11 -10.30 -0.48
C ASP A 79 5.25 -9.91 0.49
N PRO A 80 5.90 -10.88 1.16
CA PRO A 80 6.86 -10.58 2.22
C PRO A 80 8.14 -9.91 1.69
N SER A 81 8.44 -9.99 0.40
CA SER A 81 9.65 -9.41 -0.18
C SER A 81 9.46 -7.99 -0.70
N THR A 82 8.26 -7.70 -1.21
CA THR A 82 7.98 -6.43 -1.91
C THR A 82 7.00 -5.53 -1.14
N GLY A 83 6.29 -6.06 -0.15
CA GLY A 83 5.22 -5.34 0.53
C GLY A 83 3.97 -5.16 -0.33
N VAL A 84 3.86 -5.80 -1.51
CA VAL A 84 2.65 -5.69 -2.32
C VAL A 84 1.47 -6.34 -1.57
N ILE A 85 0.45 -5.54 -1.28
CA ILE A 85 -0.78 -6.01 -0.63
C ILE A 85 -1.73 -6.57 -1.70
N THR A 86 -2.46 -7.62 -1.36
CA THR A 86 -3.48 -8.28 -2.19
C THR A 86 -4.71 -8.62 -1.35
N ASN A 87 -5.87 -8.75 -2.00
CA ASN A 87 -7.15 -9.04 -1.35
C ASN A 87 -7.52 -8.08 -0.21
N ALA A 88 -7.04 -6.84 -0.27
CA ALA A 88 -7.41 -5.83 0.72
C ALA A 88 -8.88 -5.42 0.54
N VAL A 89 -9.54 -5.13 1.65
CA VAL A 89 -10.94 -4.71 1.69
C VAL A 89 -11.00 -3.19 1.56
N SER A 90 -11.91 -2.71 0.73
CA SER A 90 -12.21 -1.29 0.52
C SER A 90 -12.55 -0.58 1.82
N GLU A 91 -12.09 0.68 1.97
CA GLU A 91 -12.32 1.53 3.16
C GLU A 91 -11.78 0.95 4.49
N GLU A 92 -11.03 -0.15 4.45
CA GLU A 92 -10.44 -0.75 5.63
C GLU A 92 -8.99 -0.31 5.83
N THR A 93 -8.55 -0.45 7.08
CA THR A 93 -7.21 -0.05 7.52
C THR A 93 -6.38 -1.27 7.90
N TYR A 94 -5.12 -1.27 7.48
CA TYR A 94 -4.14 -2.32 7.71
C TYR A 94 -2.89 -1.77 8.40
N VAL A 95 -2.27 -2.60 9.24
CA VAL A 95 -0.95 -2.33 9.80
C VAL A 95 0.06 -3.18 9.04
N VAL A 96 0.94 -2.51 8.29
CA VAL A 96 2.06 -3.14 7.61
C VAL A 96 3.30 -3.01 8.49
N THR A 97 4.04 -4.09 8.65
CA THR A 97 5.30 -4.11 9.40
C THR A 97 6.41 -4.63 8.49
N TYR A 98 7.58 -3.99 8.54
CA TYR A 98 8.80 -4.46 7.90
C TYR A 98 9.81 -4.82 8.98
N THR A 99 10.40 -6.02 8.89
CA THR A 99 11.39 -6.53 9.85
C THR A 99 12.69 -6.87 9.13
N THR A 100 13.81 -6.28 9.54
CA THR A 100 15.12 -6.55 8.92
C THR A 100 15.64 -7.95 9.25
N ALA A 101 16.50 -8.51 8.40
CA ALA A 101 16.95 -9.91 8.49
C ALA A 101 18.32 -10.10 9.18
N GLY A 102 18.92 -9.04 9.69
CA GLY A 102 20.24 -9.10 10.31
C GLY A 102 20.26 -9.77 11.68
N PRO A 103 21.42 -9.76 12.34
CA PRO A 103 21.64 -10.45 13.61
C PRO A 103 20.90 -9.81 14.79
N CYS A 104 20.39 -8.59 14.65
CA CYS A 104 19.60 -7.89 15.67
C CYS A 104 18.36 -7.22 15.02
N PRO A 105 17.40 -8.03 14.53
CA PRO A 105 16.29 -7.55 13.72
C PRO A 105 15.60 -6.34 14.34
N GLN A 106 15.42 -5.30 13.53
CA GLN A 106 14.60 -4.14 13.88
C GLN A 106 13.33 -4.16 13.04
N SER A 107 12.27 -3.57 13.57
CA SER A 107 10.98 -3.47 12.86
C SER A 107 10.42 -2.06 12.89
N SER A 108 9.80 -1.66 11.79
CA SER A 108 8.97 -0.46 11.69
C SER A 108 7.57 -0.88 11.27
N SER A 109 6.56 -0.12 11.68
CA SER A 109 5.17 -0.34 11.28
C SER A 109 4.53 0.95 10.80
N MET A 110 3.63 0.82 9.83
CA MET A 110 2.84 1.89 9.24
C MET A 110 1.39 1.44 9.10
N THR A 111 0.48 2.36 9.34
CA THR A 111 -0.93 2.17 9.01
C THR A 111 -1.20 2.61 7.59
N VAL A 112 -1.83 1.75 6.79
CA VAL A 112 -2.28 2.05 5.43
C VAL A 112 -3.80 1.87 5.34
N GLN A 113 -4.47 2.80 4.68
CA GLN A 113 -5.91 2.72 4.43
C GLN A 113 -6.14 2.45 2.95
N ILE A 114 -7.07 1.55 2.64
CA ILE A 114 -7.50 1.30 1.26
C ILE A 114 -8.62 2.26 0.90
N ASP A 115 -8.51 2.87 -0.27
CA ASP A 115 -9.53 3.79 -0.82
C ASP A 115 -10.89 3.08 -1.01
N ASN A 116 -11.95 3.86 -1.25
CA ASN A 116 -13.27 3.34 -1.57
C ASN A 116 -13.30 2.74 -2.98
N CYS A 117 -13.48 1.42 -3.04
CA CYS A 117 -13.50 0.61 -4.25
C CYS A 117 -14.92 0.37 -4.80
N GLU A 118 -15.93 1.06 -4.26
CA GLU A 118 -17.27 1.02 -4.85
C GLU A 118 -17.34 1.90 -6.10
N VAL A 119 -17.66 1.27 -7.22
CA VAL A 119 -17.87 2.00 -8.47
C VAL A 119 -19.18 2.78 -8.36
N PRO A 120 -19.19 4.11 -8.63
CA PRO A 120 -20.40 4.91 -8.55
C PRO A 120 -21.54 4.33 -9.38
N GLN A 121 -22.75 4.38 -8.85
CA GLN A 121 -23.94 3.87 -9.54
C GLN A 121 -24.84 4.97 -10.11
N ALA A 122 -24.52 6.24 -9.85
CA ALA A 122 -25.27 7.37 -10.39
C ALA A 122 -24.39 8.60 -10.57
N ILE A 123 -24.75 9.43 -11.54
CA ILE A 123 -24.22 10.77 -11.76
C ILE A 123 -25.36 11.80 -11.81
N SER A 124 -25.06 13.03 -11.43
CA SER A 124 -25.93 14.20 -11.49
C SER A 124 -25.23 15.37 -12.17
N PRO A 125 -25.00 15.33 -13.50
CA PRO A 125 -24.34 16.40 -14.26
C PRO A 125 -25.20 17.68 -14.29
N ASN A 126 -25.20 18.42 -13.19
CA ASN A 126 -25.93 19.67 -12.97
C ASN A 126 -24.99 20.85 -12.65
N ASN A 127 -23.68 20.60 -12.65
CA ASN A 127 -22.59 21.53 -12.33
C ASN A 127 -22.68 22.09 -10.90
N ASP A 128 -23.18 21.32 -9.94
CA ASP A 128 -23.15 21.67 -8.51
C ASP A 128 -21.85 21.23 -7.81
N GLY A 129 -20.96 20.55 -8.54
CA GLY A 129 -19.69 20.02 -8.06
C GLY A 129 -19.78 18.64 -7.42
N LYS A 130 -20.95 17.99 -7.42
CA LYS A 130 -21.18 16.69 -6.78
C LYS A 130 -21.71 15.68 -7.78
N ASN A 131 -20.97 14.57 -7.92
CA ASN A 131 -21.31 13.48 -8.83
C ASN A 131 -21.59 13.95 -10.27
N ASP A 132 -20.98 15.07 -10.69
CA ASP A 132 -21.16 15.61 -12.05
C ASP A 132 -20.59 14.68 -13.13
N THR A 133 -19.60 13.88 -12.76
CA THR A 133 -18.92 12.93 -13.62
C THR A 133 -18.95 11.53 -13.05
N PHE A 134 -18.77 10.54 -13.93
CA PHE A 134 -18.56 9.16 -13.52
C PHE A 134 -17.08 8.95 -13.22
N ASP A 135 -16.66 9.35 -12.02
CA ASP A 135 -15.27 9.26 -11.57
C ASP A 135 -14.87 7.80 -11.30
N LEU A 136 -13.89 7.33 -12.07
CA LEU A 136 -13.25 6.02 -11.97
C LEU A 136 -11.73 6.13 -11.77
N SER A 137 -11.23 7.27 -11.29
CA SER A 137 -9.81 7.54 -11.10
C SER A 137 -9.10 6.51 -10.20
N ALA A 138 -9.78 6.00 -9.18
CA ALA A 138 -9.27 4.96 -8.28
C ALA A 138 -9.13 3.55 -8.91
N PHE A 139 -9.63 3.35 -10.12
CA PHE A 139 -9.74 2.02 -10.76
C PHE A 139 -8.74 1.79 -11.91
N ASN A 140 -7.94 2.79 -12.28
CA ASN A 140 -6.95 2.69 -13.38
C ASN A 140 -7.55 2.09 -14.67
N VAL A 141 -8.64 2.68 -15.14
CA VAL A 141 -9.44 2.15 -16.25
C VAL A 141 -8.71 2.38 -17.58
N GLN A 142 -8.33 1.28 -18.23
CA GLN A 142 -7.74 1.31 -19.58
C GLN A 142 -8.78 1.71 -20.63
N LYS A 143 -10.03 1.25 -20.50
CA LYS A 143 -11.09 1.58 -21.44
C LYS A 143 -12.45 1.56 -20.75
N LEU A 144 -13.26 2.57 -21.01
CA LEU A 144 -14.66 2.62 -20.63
C LEU A 144 -15.53 2.62 -21.89
N GLU A 145 -16.56 1.79 -21.89
CA GLU A 145 -17.59 1.73 -22.93
C GLU A 145 -18.95 1.77 -22.26
N ILE A 146 -19.83 2.69 -22.71
CA ILE A 146 -21.16 2.89 -22.14
C ILE A 146 -22.20 2.66 -23.22
N PHE A 147 -23.25 1.95 -22.86
CA PHE A 147 -24.32 1.48 -23.71
C PHE A 147 -25.67 1.95 -23.16
N ASN A 148 -26.59 2.29 -24.05
CA ASN A 148 -27.98 2.53 -23.66
C ASN A 148 -28.73 1.21 -23.37
N ARG A 149 -30.00 1.31 -22.95
CA ARG A 149 -30.87 0.16 -22.63
C ARG A 149 -31.14 -0.82 -23.79
N TYR A 150 -30.81 -0.44 -25.02
CA TYR A 150 -30.95 -1.31 -26.20
C TYR A 150 -29.62 -1.98 -26.57
N GLY A 151 -28.57 -1.81 -25.77
CA GLY A 151 -27.23 -2.36 -26.02
C GLY A 151 -26.44 -1.58 -27.09
N VAL A 152 -26.87 -0.37 -27.45
CA VAL A 152 -26.15 0.48 -28.40
C VAL A 152 -25.06 1.25 -27.66
N LEU A 153 -23.81 1.15 -28.13
CA LEU A 153 -22.69 1.94 -27.64
C LEU A 153 -22.98 3.42 -27.88
N VAL A 154 -22.96 4.21 -26.80
CA VAL A 154 -23.20 5.66 -26.82
C VAL A 154 -21.97 6.47 -26.48
N TYR A 155 -21.02 5.90 -25.74
CA TYR A 155 -19.77 6.56 -25.35
C TYR A 155 -18.62 5.55 -25.24
N SER A 156 -17.42 5.92 -25.69
CA SER A 156 -16.21 5.13 -25.54
C SER A 156 -14.97 5.99 -25.32
N LYS A 157 -14.17 5.61 -24.33
CA LYS A 157 -12.93 6.32 -23.99
C LYS A 157 -11.84 5.36 -23.53
N THR A 158 -10.63 5.56 -24.02
CA THR A 158 -9.41 4.89 -23.55
C THR A 158 -8.68 5.75 -22.54
N ASN A 159 -7.99 5.12 -21.58
CA ASN A 159 -7.33 5.75 -20.44
C ASN A 159 -8.30 6.68 -19.71
N TYR A 160 -9.45 6.13 -19.34
CA TYR A 160 -10.56 6.88 -18.75
C TYR A 160 -10.27 7.16 -17.27
N THR A 161 -10.60 8.36 -16.82
CA THR A 161 -10.59 8.73 -15.41
C THR A 161 -11.97 9.19 -14.98
N ASP A 162 -12.47 10.28 -15.55
CA ASP A 162 -13.64 11.02 -15.05
C ASP A 162 -14.30 11.86 -16.15
N GLU A 163 -14.03 11.61 -17.43
CA GLU A 163 -14.46 12.51 -18.52
C GLU A 163 -15.94 12.40 -18.90
N TRP A 164 -16.65 11.38 -18.42
CA TRP A 164 -18.05 11.16 -18.76
C TRP A 164 -18.96 11.88 -17.76
N HIS A 165 -19.71 12.85 -18.27
CA HIS A 165 -20.72 13.67 -17.61
C HIS A 165 -22.12 13.42 -18.21
N GLY A 166 -22.36 12.23 -18.76
CA GLY A 166 -23.65 11.88 -19.34
C GLY A 166 -23.84 12.32 -20.81
N GLN A 167 -22.76 12.42 -21.57
CA GLN A 167 -22.75 12.75 -23.00
C GLN A 167 -22.50 11.53 -23.88
N SER A 168 -22.91 11.58 -25.14
CA SER A 168 -22.50 10.62 -26.18
C SER A 168 -21.09 10.91 -26.72
N ASP A 169 -20.55 10.03 -27.55
CA ASP A 169 -19.30 10.28 -28.29
C ASP A 169 -19.38 11.50 -29.25
N SER A 170 -20.59 11.88 -29.67
CA SER A 170 -20.82 13.11 -30.44
C SER A 170 -20.88 14.38 -29.57
N GLY A 171 -20.86 14.23 -28.24
CA GLY A 171 -21.00 15.32 -27.28
C GLY A 171 -22.45 15.71 -26.99
N ASP A 172 -23.43 14.95 -27.49
CA ASP A 172 -24.85 15.21 -27.22
C ASP A 172 -25.21 14.73 -25.81
N GLU A 173 -26.01 15.52 -25.10
CA GLU A 173 -26.50 15.13 -23.78
C GLU A 173 -27.41 13.90 -23.88
N LEU A 174 -27.09 12.89 -23.09
CA LEU A 174 -27.89 11.69 -22.98
C LEU A 174 -29.11 11.94 -22.07
N PRO A 175 -30.28 11.33 -22.39
CA PRO A 175 -31.45 11.39 -21.52
C PRO A 175 -31.21 10.77 -20.15
N VAL A 176 -31.95 11.25 -19.15
CA VAL A 176 -32.07 10.62 -17.82
C VAL A 176 -32.47 9.14 -17.98
N GLY A 177 -31.78 8.28 -17.25
CA GLY A 177 -32.03 6.84 -17.29
C GLY A 177 -30.81 6.00 -16.93
N THR A 178 -31.03 4.69 -16.92
CA THR A 178 -29.97 3.70 -16.67
C THR A 178 -29.21 3.40 -17.96
N TYR A 179 -27.90 3.47 -17.86
CA TYR A 179 -26.94 3.06 -18.87
C TYR A 179 -26.14 1.88 -18.33
N TYR A 180 -25.58 1.10 -19.24
CA TYR A 180 -24.77 -0.07 -18.93
C TYR A 180 -23.34 0.24 -19.33
N TYR A 181 -22.36 -0.18 -18.55
CA TYR A 181 -20.97 0.02 -18.92
C TYR A 181 -20.19 -1.28 -18.89
N VAL A 182 -19.15 -1.32 -19.71
CA VAL A 182 -18.04 -2.26 -19.60
C VAL A 182 -16.80 -1.42 -19.39
N MET A 183 -16.08 -1.67 -18.29
CA MET A 183 -14.76 -1.11 -18.07
C MET A 183 -13.70 -2.20 -18.08
N ARG A 184 -12.59 -1.91 -18.76
CA ARG A 184 -11.40 -2.77 -18.83
C ARG A 184 -10.29 -2.14 -18.02
N TYR A 185 -9.68 -2.92 -17.14
CA TYR A 185 -8.53 -2.55 -16.32
C TYR A 185 -7.22 -2.74 -17.11
N GLN A 186 -6.13 -2.14 -16.63
CA GLN A 186 -4.82 -2.30 -17.29
C GLN A 186 -4.28 -3.74 -17.26
N ASP A 187 -4.65 -4.58 -16.28
CA ASP A 187 -4.31 -6.02 -16.24
C ASP A 187 -5.19 -6.88 -17.17
N GLY A 188 -6.09 -6.27 -17.93
CA GLY A 188 -6.98 -6.95 -18.86
C GLY A 188 -8.22 -7.57 -18.22
N LYS A 189 -8.43 -7.42 -16.91
CA LYS A 189 -9.72 -7.74 -16.30
C LYS A 189 -10.80 -6.80 -16.82
N GLU A 190 -12.05 -7.25 -16.73
CA GLU A 190 -13.22 -6.45 -17.12
C GLU A 190 -14.30 -6.50 -16.04
N LYS A 191 -15.02 -5.39 -15.88
CA LYS A 191 -16.23 -5.31 -15.07
C LYS A 191 -17.35 -4.74 -15.93
N ALA A 192 -18.49 -5.43 -15.92
CA ALA A 192 -19.74 -4.95 -16.51
C ALA A 192 -20.74 -4.63 -15.41
N SER A 193 -21.38 -3.46 -15.49
CA SER A 193 -22.43 -3.04 -14.55
C SER A 193 -23.29 -1.93 -15.18
N TRP A 194 -23.96 -1.14 -14.36
CA TRP A 194 -24.81 -0.03 -14.75
C TRP A 194 -24.46 1.26 -14.01
N VAL A 195 -24.86 2.38 -14.60
CA VAL A 195 -24.79 3.73 -14.02
C VAL A 195 -26.07 4.49 -14.39
N TYR A 196 -26.64 5.25 -13.46
CA TYR A 196 -27.85 6.04 -13.67
C TYR A 196 -27.52 7.52 -13.86
N ILE A 197 -28.06 8.14 -14.92
CA ILE A 197 -28.01 9.58 -15.09
C ILE A 197 -29.25 10.20 -14.44
N ASN A 198 -29.03 11.11 -13.48
CA ASN A 198 -30.04 12.02 -12.96
C ASN A 198 -29.66 13.47 -13.35
N LYS A 199 -30.59 14.41 -13.46
CA LYS A 199 -30.27 15.83 -13.71
C LYS A 199 -31.02 16.71 -12.72
#